data_AF-A0A6C1RV17-F1
#
_entry.id   AF-A0A6C1RV17-F1
#
_cell.length_a   1.000
_cell.length_b   1.000
_cell.length_c   1.000
_cell.angle_alpha   90.00
_cell.angle_beta   90.00
_cell.angle_gamma   90.00
#
_symmetry.space_group_name_H-M   'P 1'
#
loop_
_entity.id
_entity.type
_entity.pdbx_description
1 polymer ?
#
loop_
_entity_poly.entity_id
_entity_poly.type
_entity_poly.pdbx_seq_one_letter_code
_entity_poly.pdbx_strand_id
1 'polypeptide(L)'
;VLHQIVSCTATRDLCRRHLCSTGTVANRVERLARQAAAVHTAALVGSENSEALVIDGFQNFAVSKYFPNNINLLAGADSGFLYACNYRTIRRSGRMSQRQELRRQQLERLYRADKNAIRDGFRALLDAALRLPARRAPIHIYSDCKTEYAQAIDSEPHYNRLKSVHALEHETILSTLPRTAGNRLFAVNYLDRQLRKDLKECVRHTVCFGRNVCNVMQRLLIYRMYHNHYKAFRHRDSVPTHAAVAGVDETWIDRSLEGVFRWRAFLSRSALSDADQQVWLRRLVTPLKRKPEYLPNFALA
;
A
#
# COMPACT_ATOMS: atom_id res chain seq x y z
N VAL A 1 -2.29 -20.47 -6.47
CA VAL A 1 -3.18 -19.44 -5.89
C VAL A 1 -2.55 -18.04 -5.91
N LEU A 2 -1.30 -17.85 -5.47
CA LEU A 2 -0.60 -16.56 -5.50
C LEU A 2 -0.67 -15.87 -6.87
N HIS A 3 -0.18 -16.51 -7.93
CA HIS A 3 -0.19 -15.97 -9.29
C HIS A 3 -1.59 -15.53 -9.76
N GLN A 4 -2.63 -16.26 -9.39
CA GLN A 4 -4.01 -15.90 -9.76
C GLN A 4 -4.50 -14.66 -9.00
N ILE A 5 -4.13 -14.49 -7.73
CA ILE A 5 -4.51 -13.33 -6.94
C ILE A 5 -3.93 -12.05 -7.55
N VAL A 6 -2.68 -12.10 -8.02
CA VAL A 6 -1.93 -10.96 -8.60
C VAL A 6 -2.11 -10.80 -10.11
N SER A 7 -3.02 -11.56 -10.74
CA SER A 7 -3.29 -11.52 -12.18
C SER A 7 -4.72 -11.06 -12.50
N CYS A 8 -5.22 -10.05 -11.79
CA CYS A 8 -6.58 -9.52 -11.96
C CYS A 8 -7.73 -10.52 -11.77
N THR A 9 -7.50 -11.66 -11.13
CA THR A 9 -8.55 -12.66 -10.90
C THR A 9 -9.50 -12.21 -9.80
N ALA A 10 -10.80 -12.14 -10.10
CA ALA A 10 -11.84 -11.86 -9.12
C ALA A 10 -12.07 -13.05 -8.18
N THR A 11 -12.49 -12.79 -6.93
CA THR A 11 -12.78 -13.86 -5.95
C THR A 11 -13.74 -14.92 -6.48
N ARG A 12 -14.81 -14.53 -7.21
CA ARG A 12 -15.77 -15.48 -7.79
C ARG A 12 -15.15 -16.37 -8.86
N ASP A 13 -14.15 -15.88 -9.58
CA ASP A 13 -13.44 -16.68 -10.58
C ASP A 13 -12.53 -17.72 -9.91
N LEU A 14 -11.83 -17.32 -8.84
CA LEU A 14 -11.10 -18.26 -7.98
C LEU A 14 -12.03 -19.34 -7.41
N CYS A 15 -13.23 -18.97 -6.97
CA CYS A 15 -14.22 -19.91 -6.43
C CYS A 15 -14.61 -20.98 -7.45
N ARG A 16 -14.92 -20.57 -8.69
CA ARG A 16 -15.27 -21.51 -9.76
C ARG A 16 -14.12 -22.43 -10.12
N ARG A 17 -12.91 -21.88 -10.26
CA ARG A 17 -11.72 -22.67 -10.62
C ARG A 17 -11.33 -23.69 -9.55
N HIS A 18 -11.49 -23.33 -8.28
CA HIS A 18 -11.11 -24.18 -7.13
C HIS A 18 -12.31 -24.89 -6.48
N LEU A 19 -13.48 -24.87 -7.13
CA LEU A 19 -14.72 -25.50 -6.65
C LEU A 19 -15.01 -25.25 -5.15
N CYS A 20 -14.88 -24.00 -4.72
CA CYS A 20 -15.00 -23.63 -3.31
C CYS A 20 -15.79 -22.33 -3.10
N SER A 21 -16.16 -22.06 -1.85
CA SER A 21 -16.94 -20.87 -1.50
C SER A 21 -16.09 -19.58 -1.52
N THR A 22 -16.75 -18.44 -1.65
CA THR A 22 -16.10 -17.12 -1.52
C THR A 22 -15.50 -16.90 -0.13
N GLY A 23 -16.09 -17.47 0.92
CA GLY A 23 -15.55 -17.46 2.27
C GLY A 23 -14.24 -18.24 2.38
N THR A 24 -14.15 -19.40 1.71
CA THR A 24 -12.94 -20.22 1.65
C THR A 24 -11.80 -19.44 0.99
N VAL A 25 -12.05 -18.84 -0.19
CA VAL A 25 -11.06 -18.02 -0.88
C VAL A 25 -10.63 -16.83 -0.02
N ALA A 26 -11.59 -16.11 0.59
CA ALA A 26 -11.30 -14.96 1.45
C ALA A 26 -10.43 -15.36 2.66
N ASN A 27 -10.72 -16.48 3.31
CA ASN A 27 -9.92 -16.98 4.44
C ASN A 27 -8.47 -17.30 4.01
N ARG A 28 -8.28 -17.92 2.84
CA ARG A 28 -6.96 -18.24 2.30
C ARG A 28 -6.17 -16.99 1.91
N VAL A 29 -6.82 -16.02 1.26
CA VAL A 29 -6.24 -14.71 0.95
C VAL A 29 -5.82 -14.00 2.22
N GLU A 30 -6.69 -13.98 3.23
CA GLU A 30 -6.40 -13.33 4.52
C GLU A 30 -5.20 -13.97 5.23
N ARG A 31 -5.10 -15.31 5.26
CA ARG A 31 -3.93 -16.00 5.82
C ARG A 31 -2.66 -15.66 5.06
N LEU A 32 -2.71 -15.68 3.73
CA LEU A 32 -1.56 -15.36 2.89
C LEU A 32 -1.12 -13.90 3.06
N ALA A 33 -2.06 -12.96 3.22
CA ALA A 33 -1.74 -11.56 3.46
C ALA A 33 -0.99 -11.33 4.77
N ARG A 34 -1.30 -12.10 5.82
CA ARG A 34 -0.54 -12.06 7.08
C ARG A 34 0.89 -12.56 6.90
N GLN A 35 1.07 -13.66 6.17
CA GLN A 35 2.41 -14.15 5.83
C GLN A 35 3.20 -13.12 5.03
N ALA A 36 2.57 -12.51 4.03
CA ALA A 36 3.18 -11.46 3.22
C ALA A 36 3.60 -10.25 4.07
N ALA A 37 2.81 -9.87 5.08
CA ALA A 37 3.18 -8.82 6.02
C ALA A 37 4.41 -9.20 6.86
N ALA A 38 4.46 -10.43 7.38
CA ALA A 38 5.58 -10.91 8.21
C ALA A 38 6.88 -11.05 7.41
N VAL A 39 6.83 -11.62 6.21
CA VAL A 39 7.98 -11.68 5.29
C VAL A 39 8.48 -10.29 4.96
N HIS A 40 7.57 -9.34 4.71
CA HIS A 40 7.94 -7.96 4.41
C HIS A 40 8.74 -7.31 5.54
N THR A 41 8.27 -7.40 6.79
CA THR A 41 9.02 -6.87 7.95
C THR A 41 10.43 -7.44 8.01
N ALA A 42 10.58 -8.74 7.78
CA ALA A 42 11.88 -9.38 7.87
C ALA A 42 12.80 -9.01 6.68
N ALA A 43 12.22 -8.82 5.48
CA ALA A 43 12.95 -8.27 4.34
C ALA A 43 13.46 -6.84 4.59
N LEU A 44 12.69 -6.01 5.31
CA LEU A 44 13.15 -4.66 5.67
C LEU A 44 14.38 -4.68 6.59
N VAL A 45 14.49 -5.64 7.51
CA VAL A 45 15.65 -5.74 8.41
C VAL A 45 16.94 -6.06 7.66
N GLY A 46 16.83 -6.84 6.58
CA GLY A 46 17.97 -7.26 5.75
C GLY A 46 18.31 -6.32 4.59
N SER A 47 17.71 -5.13 4.50
CA SER A 47 17.90 -4.21 3.37
C SER A 47 18.82 -3.03 3.72
N GLU A 48 19.72 -2.67 2.80
CA GLU A 48 20.70 -1.59 3.03
C GLU A 48 20.11 -0.17 2.96
N ASN A 49 18.84 -0.01 2.54
CA ASN A 49 17.99 1.19 2.65
C ASN A 49 18.68 2.54 2.37
N SER A 50 19.61 2.57 1.41
CA SER A 50 20.45 3.74 1.08
C SER A 50 19.87 4.63 -0.02
N GLU A 51 18.87 4.13 -0.74
CA GLU A 51 18.23 4.89 -1.84
C GLU A 51 17.31 6.02 -1.34
N ALA A 52 17.11 7.00 -2.21
CA ALA A 52 16.06 7.99 -2.01
C ALA A 52 14.68 7.32 -2.06
N LEU A 53 13.71 7.86 -1.30
CA LEU A 53 12.35 7.33 -1.28
C LEU A 53 11.37 8.25 -1.97
N VAL A 54 10.30 7.66 -2.47
CA VAL A 54 9.23 8.35 -3.16
C VAL A 54 7.92 8.05 -2.46
N ILE A 55 7.17 9.10 -2.13
CA ILE A 55 5.84 8.99 -1.53
C ILE A 55 4.81 9.60 -2.47
N ASP A 56 3.78 8.83 -2.82
CA ASP A 56 2.58 9.36 -3.44
C ASP A 56 1.33 8.54 -3.10
N GLY A 57 0.16 9.08 -3.43
CA GLY A 57 -1.15 8.52 -3.20
C GLY A 57 -1.80 7.98 -4.46
N PHE A 58 -2.01 6.67 -4.51
CA PHE A 58 -2.82 6.01 -5.52
C PHE A 58 -4.31 6.17 -5.20
N GLN A 59 -5.01 6.99 -5.98
CA GLN A 59 -6.45 7.20 -5.80
C GLN A 59 -7.29 6.09 -6.46
N ASN A 60 -8.25 5.56 -5.70
CA ASN A 60 -9.21 4.57 -6.15
C ASN A 60 -10.55 4.72 -5.39
N PHE A 61 -11.45 3.74 -5.49
CA PHE A 61 -12.72 3.71 -4.78
C PHE A 61 -12.89 2.44 -3.96
N ALA A 62 -13.73 2.50 -2.93
CA ALA A 62 -14.23 1.34 -2.21
C ALA A 62 -15.73 1.49 -2.02
N VAL A 63 -16.48 0.40 -2.06
CA VAL A 63 -17.96 0.34 -1.90
C VAL A 63 -18.76 1.04 -3.02
N SER A 64 -18.43 2.29 -3.37
CA SER A 64 -19.02 3.06 -4.47
C SER A 64 -18.14 4.26 -4.85
N LYS A 65 -18.48 4.95 -5.94
CA LYS A 65 -17.83 6.22 -6.34
C LYS A 65 -17.98 7.36 -5.32
N TYR A 66 -18.82 7.20 -4.30
CA TYR A 66 -18.99 8.19 -3.23
C TYR A 66 -17.98 8.04 -2.09
N PHE A 67 -17.22 6.94 -2.08
CA PHE A 67 -16.14 6.72 -1.12
C PHE A 67 -14.82 6.50 -1.86
N PRO A 68 -14.25 7.57 -2.44
CA PRO A 68 -12.89 7.51 -2.92
C PRO A 68 -11.93 7.20 -1.77
N ASN A 69 -10.79 6.65 -2.11
CA ASN A 69 -9.70 6.40 -1.19
C ASN A 69 -8.37 6.77 -1.82
N ASN A 70 -7.41 6.98 -0.93
CA ASN A 70 -6.02 7.19 -1.24
C ASN A 70 -5.23 6.05 -0.60
N ILE A 71 -4.64 5.20 -1.45
CA ILE A 71 -3.66 4.20 -1.02
C ILE A 71 -2.31 4.88 -1.12
N ASN A 72 -1.75 5.31 0.01
CA ASN A 72 -0.43 5.93 -0.01
C ASN A 72 0.63 4.83 -0.18
N LEU A 73 1.64 5.09 -1.00
CA LEU A 73 2.74 4.19 -1.33
C LEU A 73 4.07 4.87 -0.98
N LEU A 74 4.95 4.14 -0.30
CA LEU A 74 6.35 4.50 -0.06
C LEU A 74 7.22 3.54 -0.84
N ALA A 75 7.92 4.03 -1.86
CA ALA A 75 8.73 3.21 -2.74
C ALA A 75 10.18 3.70 -2.82
N GLY A 76 11.10 2.79 -3.11
CA GLY A 76 12.46 3.14 -3.51
C GLY A 76 12.48 3.87 -4.85
N ALA A 77 13.21 4.98 -4.94
CA ALA A 77 13.31 5.75 -6.19
C ALA A 77 13.97 4.93 -7.31
N ASP A 78 14.99 4.16 -6.96
CA ASP A 78 15.80 3.40 -7.89
C ASP A 78 15.27 1.97 -8.01
N SER A 79 15.14 1.29 -6.88
CA SER A 79 14.71 -0.10 -6.82
C SER A 79 13.24 -0.28 -7.14
N GLY A 80 12.39 0.74 -6.91
CA GLY A 80 10.94 0.59 -6.96
C GLY A 80 10.39 -0.40 -5.93
N PHE A 81 11.18 -0.81 -4.93
CA PHE A 81 10.75 -1.66 -3.84
C PHE A 81 9.69 -0.94 -3.02
N LEU A 82 8.55 -1.61 -2.78
CA LEU A 82 7.45 -1.02 -2.03
C LEU A 82 7.70 -1.24 -0.52
N TYR A 83 8.26 -0.24 0.14
CA TYR A 83 8.65 -0.25 1.55
C TYR A 83 7.46 -0.20 2.51
N ALA A 84 6.45 0.60 2.19
CA ALA A 84 5.26 0.71 3.02
C ALA A 84 4.06 1.16 2.18
N CYS A 85 2.86 0.83 2.66
CA CYS A 85 1.63 1.36 2.11
C CYS A 85 0.57 1.49 3.19
N ASN A 86 -0.33 2.46 3.05
CA ASN A 86 -1.48 2.59 3.94
C ASN A 86 -2.74 2.97 3.16
N TYR A 87 -3.89 2.94 3.85
CA TYR A 87 -5.20 3.21 3.27
C TYR A 87 -5.92 4.32 4.00
N ARG A 88 -6.47 5.27 3.23
CA ARG A 88 -7.29 6.36 3.75
C ARG A 88 -8.52 6.55 2.87
N THR A 89 -9.72 6.47 3.43
CA THR A 89 -10.92 6.95 2.73
C THR A 89 -10.88 8.47 2.70
N ILE A 90 -11.11 9.05 1.52
CA ILE A 90 -11.12 10.50 1.32
C ILE A 90 -12.53 10.95 0.95
N ARG A 91 -12.81 12.23 1.19
CA ARG A 91 -14.10 12.81 0.83
C ARG A 91 -14.23 12.89 -0.69
N ARG A 92 -15.41 12.58 -1.23
CA ARG A 92 -15.68 12.81 -2.67
C ARG A 92 -15.58 14.29 -3.01
N SER A 93 -14.63 14.61 -3.86
CA SER A 93 -14.36 15.92 -4.46
C SER A 93 -14.56 15.90 -5.98
N GLY A 94 -14.26 17.03 -6.63
CA GLY A 94 -14.41 17.22 -8.07
C GLY A 94 -15.81 17.66 -8.49
N ARG A 95 -15.99 17.91 -9.79
CA ARG A 95 -17.25 18.37 -10.37
C ARG A 95 -18.35 17.31 -10.17
N MET A 96 -19.46 17.72 -9.58
CA MET A 96 -20.62 16.87 -9.34
C MET A 96 -21.88 17.53 -9.88
N SER A 97 -22.83 16.72 -10.36
CA SER A 97 -24.18 17.23 -10.61
C SER A 97 -24.94 17.42 -9.30
N GLN A 98 -25.98 18.27 -9.30
CA GLN A 98 -26.83 18.49 -8.13
C GLN A 98 -27.37 17.18 -7.52
N ARG A 99 -27.78 16.23 -8.37
CA ARG A 99 -28.20 14.89 -7.93
C ARG A 99 -27.09 14.12 -7.20
N GLN A 100 -25.85 14.22 -7.69
CA GLN A 100 -24.69 13.59 -7.04
C GLN A 100 -24.34 14.28 -5.72
N GLU A 101 -24.48 15.60 -5.63
CA GLU A 101 -24.25 16.35 -4.39
C GLU A 101 -25.26 15.98 -3.31
N LEU A 102 -26.56 15.94 -3.65
CA LEU A 102 -27.61 15.49 -2.74
C LEU A 102 -27.35 14.06 -2.26
N ARG A 103 -26.97 13.16 -3.18
CA ARG A 103 -26.63 11.79 -2.82
C ARG A 103 -25.40 11.72 -1.90
N ARG A 104 -24.36 12.53 -2.16
CA ARG A 104 -23.18 12.62 -1.28
C ARG A 104 -23.60 13.09 0.11
N GLN A 105 -24.40 14.15 0.22
CA GLN A 105 -24.88 14.68 1.50
C GLN A 105 -25.65 13.62 2.30
N GLN A 106 -26.52 12.84 1.65
CA GLN A 106 -27.23 11.72 2.29
C GLN A 106 -26.27 10.67 2.83
N LEU A 107 -25.24 10.29 2.07
CA LEU A 107 -24.25 9.29 2.47
C LEU A 107 -23.31 9.81 3.57
N GLU A 108 -22.96 11.10 3.55
CA GLU A 108 -22.13 11.75 4.57
C GLU A 108 -22.82 11.78 5.95
N ARG A 109 -24.15 11.66 6.02
CA ARG A 109 -24.87 11.43 7.30
C ARG A 109 -24.59 10.06 7.91
N LEU A 110 -24.25 9.06 7.09
CA LEU A 110 -23.96 7.69 7.53
C LEU A 110 -22.48 7.45 7.75
N TYR A 111 -21.64 8.04 6.90
CA TYR A 111 -20.20 7.94 6.99
C TYR A 111 -19.57 9.16 6.34
N ARG A 112 -18.81 9.93 7.12
CA ARG A 112 -18.04 11.07 6.64
C ARG A 112 -16.55 10.75 6.75
N ALA A 113 -15.86 10.80 5.61
CA ALA A 113 -14.41 10.64 5.58
C ALA A 113 -13.71 11.80 6.30
N ASP A 114 -12.56 11.50 6.90
CA ASP A 114 -11.73 12.50 7.56
C ASP A 114 -11.22 13.55 6.55
N LYS A 115 -11.29 14.82 6.93
CA LYS A 115 -10.78 15.94 6.13
C LYS A 115 -9.26 15.92 6.01
N ASN A 116 -8.56 15.35 7.00
CA ASN A 116 -7.10 15.29 7.07
C ASN A 116 -6.55 13.96 6.52
N ALA A 117 -7.40 13.12 5.93
CA ALA A 117 -7.06 11.76 5.52
C ALA A 117 -5.80 11.66 4.65
N ILE A 118 -5.61 12.57 3.69
CA ILE A 118 -4.43 12.60 2.81
C ILE A 118 -3.17 12.96 3.60
N ARG A 119 -3.23 14.08 4.34
CA ARG A 119 -2.13 14.57 5.20
C ARG A 119 -1.68 13.50 6.19
N ASP A 120 -2.62 12.91 6.94
CA ASP A 120 -2.30 11.92 7.98
C ASP A 120 -1.87 10.57 7.38
N GLY A 121 -2.27 10.27 6.14
CA GLY A 121 -1.76 9.14 5.38
C GLY A 121 -0.32 9.34 4.92
N PHE A 122 0.01 10.53 4.41
CA PHE A 122 1.38 10.90 4.03
C PHE A 122 2.31 10.92 5.24
N ARG A 123 1.91 11.58 6.33
CA ARG A 123 2.67 11.63 7.59
C ARG A 123 3.04 10.24 8.10
N ALA A 124 2.08 9.31 8.09
CA ALA A 124 2.35 7.94 8.53
C ALA A 124 3.39 7.21 7.66
N LEU A 125 3.49 7.52 6.36
CA LEU A 125 4.55 6.98 5.51
C LEU A 125 5.88 7.70 5.70
N LEU A 126 5.85 9.00 5.99
CA LEU A 126 7.05 9.75 6.35
C LEU A 126 7.67 9.19 7.63
N ASP A 127 6.86 8.93 8.65
CA ASP A 127 7.32 8.26 9.88
C ASP A 127 7.83 6.85 9.60
N ALA A 128 7.15 6.08 8.74
CA ALA A 128 7.61 4.75 8.35
C ALA A 128 8.97 4.81 7.64
N ALA A 129 9.16 5.79 6.77
CA ALA A 129 10.43 6.05 6.08
C ALA A 129 11.55 6.34 7.08
N LEU A 130 11.32 7.20 8.07
CA LEU A 130 12.32 7.53 9.10
C LEU A 130 12.68 6.33 9.99
N ARG A 131 11.80 5.35 10.13
CA ARG A 131 12.00 4.13 10.94
C ARG A 131 12.59 2.96 10.16
N LEU A 132 12.85 3.08 8.86
CA LEU A 132 13.49 2.00 8.11
C LEU A 132 14.88 1.73 8.69
N PRO A 133 15.26 0.46 8.89
CA PRO A 133 16.56 0.09 9.46
C PRO A 133 17.70 0.44 8.50
N ALA A 134 18.94 0.46 9.00
CA ALA A 134 20.16 0.72 8.22
C ALA A 134 20.20 2.05 7.42
N ARG A 135 19.25 2.97 7.66
CA ARG A 135 19.22 4.26 6.99
C ARG A 135 20.33 5.19 7.45
N ARG A 136 21.01 5.79 6.47
CA ARG A 136 21.98 6.86 6.69
C ARG A 136 21.32 8.21 6.39
N ALA A 137 21.70 9.23 7.16
CA ALA A 137 21.34 10.61 6.86
C ALA A 137 22.29 11.19 5.79
N PRO A 138 21.82 12.15 4.95
CA PRO A 138 20.44 12.63 4.85
C PRO A 138 19.48 11.59 4.25
N ILE A 139 18.26 11.58 4.78
CA ILE A 139 17.15 10.83 4.19
C ILE A 139 16.54 11.69 3.07
N HIS A 140 16.66 11.26 1.81
CA HIS A 140 16.03 11.93 0.68
C HIS A 140 14.62 11.39 0.43
N ILE A 141 13.64 12.29 0.31
CA ILE A 141 12.24 11.98 0.02
C ILE A 141 11.74 12.84 -1.13
N TYR A 142 11.14 12.19 -2.12
CA TYR A 142 10.45 12.82 -3.24
C TYR A 142 8.95 12.67 -3.08
N SER A 143 8.19 13.74 -3.33
CA SER A 143 6.73 13.68 -3.41
C SER A 143 6.19 14.61 -4.48
N ASP A 144 4.89 14.55 -4.77
CA ASP A 144 4.24 15.60 -5.55
C ASP A 144 4.10 16.89 -4.73
N CYS A 145 3.66 17.97 -5.40
CA CYS A 145 3.43 19.28 -4.79
C CYS A 145 2.04 19.44 -4.12
N LYS A 146 1.42 18.37 -3.60
CA LYS A 146 0.13 18.50 -2.89
C LYS A 146 0.28 19.38 -1.64
N THR A 147 -0.66 20.30 -1.46
CA THR A 147 -0.73 21.17 -0.28
C THR A 147 -0.83 20.36 1.01
N GLU A 148 -1.55 19.23 0.99
CA GLU A 148 -1.70 18.35 2.16
C GLU A 148 -0.36 17.71 2.57
N TYR A 149 0.56 17.49 1.64
CA TYR A 149 1.88 16.94 1.95
C TYR A 149 2.79 18.01 2.57
N ALA A 150 2.77 19.23 2.02
CA ALA A 150 3.46 20.37 2.62
C ALA A 150 2.97 20.62 4.05
N GLN A 151 1.64 20.68 4.25
CA GLN A 151 1.05 20.80 5.58
C GLN A 151 1.45 19.68 6.54
N ALA A 152 1.59 18.43 6.06
CA ALA A 152 2.00 17.31 6.91
C ALA A 152 3.41 17.48 7.49
N ILE A 153 4.29 18.16 6.74
CA ILE A 153 5.67 18.41 7.15
C ILE A 153 5.74 19.69 7.98
N ASP A 154 5.16 20.77 7.49
CA ASP A 154 5.32 22.10 8.09
C ASP A 154 4.63 22.22 9.45
N SER A 155 3.54 21.46 9.66
CA SER A 155 2.77 21.48 10.92
C SER A 155 3.43 20.73 12.08
N GLU A 156 4.47 19.94 11.82
CA GLU A 156 5.09 19.06 12.83
C GLU A 156 6.54 19.50 13.11
N PRO A 157 6.85 19.98 14.34
CA PRO A 157 8.16 20.52 14.68
C PRO A 157 9.33 19.55 14.49
N HIS A 158 9.10 18.23 14.60
CA HIS A 158 10.18 17.24 14.48
C HIS A 158 10.72 17.13 13.06
N TYR A 159 9.89 17.24 12.02
CA TYR A 159 10.37 17.22 10.63
C TYR A 159 11.16 18.48 10.31
N ASN A 160 10.71 19.64 10.78
CA ASN A 160 11.43 20.89 10.61
C ASN A 160 12.81 20.85 11.28
N ARG A 161 12.91 20.22 12.47
CA ARG A 161 14.20 19.98 13.14
C ARG A 161 15.10 19.04 12.33
N LEU A 162 14.56 17.96 11.77
CA LEU A 162 15.35 17.04 10.92
C LEU A 162 15.85 17.71 9.65
N LYS A 163 15.05 18.60 9.05
CA LYS A 163 15.47 19.43 7.91
C LYS A 163 16.57 20.41 8.31
N SER A 164 16.48 21.08 9.47
CA SER A 164 17.47 22.07 9.89
C SER A 164 18.85 21.49 10.19
N VAL A 165 18.92 20.20 10.55
CA VAL A 165 20.19 19.49 10.79
C VAL A 165 20.63 18.63 9.60
N HIS A 166 20.01 18.82 8.42
CA HIS A 166 20.29 18.03 7.21
C HIS A 166 20.16 16.51 7.40
N ALA A 167 19.28 16.06 8.30
CA ALA A 167 18.96 14.65 8.46
C ALA A 167 17.81 14.20 7.53
N LEU A 168 16.97 15.15 7.07
CA LEU A 168 15.86 14.92 6.15
C LEU A 168 15.91 15.96 5.03
N GLU A 169 15.95 15.49 3.79
CA GLU A 169 15.81 16.31 2.59
C GLU A 169 14.53 15.92 1.87
N HIS A 170 13.64 16.89 1.67
CA HIS A 170 12.37 16.67 0.99
C HIS A 170 12.28 17.58 -0.24
N GLU A 171 12.06 16.97 -1.39
CA GLU A 171 11.92 17.66 -2.66
C GLU A 171 10.55 17.34 -3.28
N THR A 172 9.85 18.39 -3.71
CA THR A 172 8.54 18.28 -4.36
C THR A 172 8.65 18.39 -5.87
N ILE A 173 7.94 17.54 -6.58
CA ILE A 173 8.00 17.43 -8.03
C ILE A 173 6.67 17.87 -8.65
N LEU A 174 6.77 18.80 -9.59
CA LEU A 174 5.61 19.37 -10.26
C LEU A 174 4.90 18.31 -11.11
N SER A 175 3.57 18.30 -11.02
CA SER A 175 2.72 17.37 -11.77
C SER A 175 2.74 17.60 -13.29
N THR A 176 3.19 18.77 -13.73
CA THR A 176 3.35 19.16 -15.14
C THR A 176 4.60 18.58 -15.78
N LEU A 177 5.55 18.08 -14.99
CA LEU A 177 6.77 17.49 -15.52
C LEU A 177 6.46 16.20 -16.30
N PRO A 178 7.17 15.94 -17.42
CA PRO A 178 6.98 14.72 -18.19
C PRO A 178 7.12 13.46 -17.33
N ARG A 179 6.18 12.51 -17.49
CA ARG A 179 6.21 11.21 -16.80
C ARG A 179 7.12 10.23 -17.53
N THR A 180 8.42 10.56 -17.55
CA THR A 180 9.48 9.73 -18.14
C THR A 180 10.19 8.92 -17.06
N ALA A 181 11.08 8.00 -17.48
CA ALA A 181 11.90 7.22 -16.56
C ALA A 181 12.86 8.07 -15.70
N GLY A 182 13.21 9.27 -16.17
CA GLY A 182 14.04 10.22 -15.42
C GLY A 182 13.25 11.09 -14.42
N ASN A 183 11.93 10.97 -14.37
CA ASN A 183 11.13 11.66 -13.37
C ASN A 183 11.38 11.00 -12.00
N ARG A 184 11.71 11.75 -10.95
CA ARG A 184 11.97 11.13 -9.63
C ARG A 184 10.71 10.53 -8.98
N LEU A 185 9.50 10.87 -9.47
CA LEU A 185 8.26 10.17 -9.14
C LEU A 185 8.00 8.92 -10.01
N PHE A 186 8.95 8.50 -10.84
CA PHE A 186 8.75 7.38 -11.76
C PHE A 186 8.40 6.08 -11.02
N ALA A 187 9.05 5.78 -9.89
CA ALA A 187 8.82 4.56 -9.13
C ALA A 187 7.34 4.39 -8.70
N VAL A 188 6.74 5.43 -8.13
CA VAL A 188 5.31 5.41 -7.74
C VAL A 188 4.39 5.44 -8.95
N ASN A 189 4.70 6.20 -10.00
CA ASN A 189 3.93 6.18 -11.25
C ASN A 189 3.95 4.79 -11.92
N TYR A 190 5.09 4.11 -11.85
CA TYR A 190 5.24 2.73 -12.31
C TYR A 190 4.36 1.80 -11.47
N LEU A 191 4.43 1.87 -10.15
CA LEU A 191 3.60 1.09 -9.23
C LEU A 191 2.11 1.30 -9.49
N ASP A 192 1.65 2.54 -9.61
CA ASP A 192 0.28 2.90 -9.97
C ASP A 192 -0.21 2.17 -11.22
N ARG A 193 0.62 2.17 -12.27
CA ARG A 193 0.34 1.45 -13.51
C ARG A 193 0.25 -0.06 -13.27
N GLN A 194 1.17 -0.62 -12.49
CA GLN A 194 1.15 -2.06 -12.20
C GLN A 194 -0.06 -2.47 -11.35
N LEU A 195 -0.43 -1.67 -10.34
CA LEU A 195 -1.64 -1.93 -9.53
C LEU A 195 -2.89 -1.93 -10.40
N ARG A 196 -3.02 -0.99 -11.35
CA ARG A 196 -4.15 -0.98 -12.32
C ARG A 196 -4.13 -2.17 -13.27
N LYS A 197 -2.96 -2.72 -13.59
CA LYS A 197 -2.81 -3.89 -14.45
C LYS A 197 -3.09 -5.21 -13.72
N ASP A 198 -2.65 -5.33 -12.48
CA ASP A 198 -2.50 -6.61 -11.79
C ASP A 198 -3.59 -6.84 -10.71
N LEU A 199 -4.19 -5.78 -10.15
CA LEU A 199 -5.23 -5.89 -9.14
C LEU A 199 -6.62 -5.59 -9.71
N LYS A 200 -7.52 -6.60 -9.61
CA LYS A 200 -8.89 -6.51 -10.13
C LYS A 200 -9.62 -5.27 -9.62
N GLU A 201 -9.43 -4.92 -8.36
CA GLU A 201 -10.04 -3.78 -7.66
C GLU A 201 -9.50 -2.42 -8.12
N CYS A 202 -8.50 -2.40 -8.99
CA CYS A 202 -7.83 -1.18 -9.46
C CYS A 202 -7.97 -0.97 -10.98
N VAL A 203 -8.45 -1.97 -11.75
CA VAL A 203 -8.48 -1.93 -13.22
C VAL A 203 -9.43 -0.89 -13.80
N ARG A 204 -10.68 -0.87 -13.33
CA ARG A 204 -11.73 0.01 -13.88
C ARG A 204 -12.34 0.83 -12.75
N HIS A 205 -11.99 2.11 -12.74
CA HIS A 205 -12.46 3.11 -11.76
C HIS A 205 -13.99 3.17 -11.63
N THR A 206 -14.72 2.74 -12.65
CA THR A 206 -16.18 2.82 -12.69
C THR A 206 -16.91 1.65 -12.07
N VAL A 207 -16.34 0.43 -12.14
CA VAL A 207 -17.09 -0.81 -11.89
C VAL A 207 -16.31 -1.83 -11.04
N CYS A 208 -15.00 -1.72 -10.96
CA CYS A 208 -14.15 -2.71 -10.32
C CYS A 208 -13.48 -2.12 -9.09
N PHE A 209 -14.25 -1.67 -8.10
CA PHE A 209 -13.73 -1.29 -6.79
C PHE A 209 -14.04 -2.36 -5.72
N GLY A 210 -13.20 -2.42 -4.70
CA GLY A 210 -13.38 -3.37 -3.60
C GLY A 210 -14.62 -3.04 -2.76
N ARG A 211 -15.37 -4.07 -2.36
CA ARG A 211 -16.53 -3.91 -1.46
C ARG A 211 -16.16 -3.91 0.02
N ASN A 212 -14.92 -4.25 0.34
CA ASN A 212 -14.40 -4.37 1.69
C ASN A 212 -12.95 -3.90 1.71
N VAL A 213 -12.65 -2.91 2.55
CA VAL A 213 -11.35 -2.25 2.59
C VAL A 213 -10.24 -3.20 3.07
N CYS A 214 -10.51 -4.00 4.10
CA CYS A 214 -9.55 -4.98 4.59
C CYS A 214 -9.18 -6.00 3.50
N ASN A 215 -10.15 -6.48 2.73
CA ASN A 215 -9.87 -7.42 1.64
C ASN A 215 -9.05 -6.78 0.50
N VAL A 216 -9.27 -5.49 0.20
CA VAL A 216 -8.45 -4.75 -0.78
C VAL A 216 -7.00 -4.68 -0.29
N MET A 217 -6.80 -4.25 0.95
CA MET A 217 -5.45 -4.10 1.49
C MET A 217 -4.75 -5.44 1.72
N GLN A 218 -5.47 -6.51 2.07
CA GLN A 218 -4.91 -7.87 2.10
C GLN A 218 -4.36 -8.29 0.73
N ARG A 219 -5.10 -8.03 -0.34
CA ARG A 219 -4.62 -8.27 -1.71
C ARG A 219 -3.42 -7.38 -2.05
N LEU A 220 -3.40 -6.14 -1.57
CA LEU A 220 -2.24 -5.26 -1.74
C LEU A 220 -0.99 -5.76 -1.00
N LEU A 221 -1.12 -6.32 0.22
CA LEU A 221 0.04 -6.90 0.94
C LEU A 221 0.60 -8.11 0.20
N ILE A 222 -0.26 -8.98 -0.33
CA ILE A 222 0.15 -10.10 -1.18
C ILE A 222 0.83 -9.58 -2.45
N TYR A 223 0.26 -8.52 -3.04
CA TYR A 223 0.85 -7.89 -4.21
C TYR A 223 2.21 -7.27 -3.91
N ARG A 224 2.39 -6.63 -2.75
CA ARG A 224 3.68 -6.07 -2.30
C ARG A 224 4.75 -7.16 -2.26
N MET A 225 4.45 -8.29 -1.63
CA MET A 225 5.35 -9.45 -1.62
C MET A 225 5.67 -9.94 -3.04
N TYR A 226 4.65 -10.05 -3.92
CA TYR A 226 4.85 -10.44 -5.31
C TYR A 226 5.71 -9.44 -6.10
N HIS A 227 5.40 -8.15 -6.01
CA HIS A 227 6.09 -7.07 -6.70
C HIS A 227 7.55 -6.98 -6.24
N ASN A 228 7.79 -7.06 -4.94
CA ASN A 228 9.14 -6.96 -4.38
C ASN A 228 10.01 -8.18 -4.74
N HIS A 229 9.48 -9.40 -4.64
CA HIS A 229 10.33 -10.61 -4.65
C HIS A 229 10.11 -11.57 -5.82
N TYR A 230 8.98 -11.51 -6.53
CA TYR A 230 8.71 -12.44 -7.65
C TYR A 230 8.72 -11.74 -9.01
N LYS A 231 8.40 -10.46 -9.03
CA LYS A 231 8.35 -9.68 -10.26
C LYS A 231 9.74 -9.19 -10.61
N ALA A 232 10.18 -9.53 -11.81
CA ALA A 232 11.43 -9.01 -12.34
C ALA A 232 11.37 -7.48 -12.48
N PHE A 233 12.47 -6.83 -12.14
CA PHE A 233 12.64 -5.39 -12.14
C PHE A 233 12.55 -4.85 -13.56
N ARG A 234 11.51 -4.06 -13.84
CA ARG A 234 11.33 -3.23 -15.06
C ARG A 234 11.54 -3.97 -16.40
N HIS A 235 10.76 -5.03 -16.65
CA HIS A 235 11.32 -6.20 -17.31
C HIS A 235 10.89 -6.63 -18.77
N ARG A 236 11.86 -7.24 -19.52
CA ARG A 236 11.81 -8.30 -20.61
C ARG A 236 12.34 -9.77 -20.25
N ASP A 237 13.56 -9.98 -19.71
CA ASP A 237 14.28 -11.07 -18.91
C ASP A 237 14.08 -11.35 -17.34
N SER A 238 14.11 -12.58 -16.82
CA SER A 238 13.71 -12.87 -15.40
C SER A 238 14.42 -12.24 -14.17
N VAL A 239 15.56 -11.50 -14.27
CA VAL A 239 16.39 -11.03 -13.13
C VAL A 239 16.99 -9.64 -13.41
N PRO A 240 17.21 -8.75 -12.41
CA PRO A 240 16.99 -8.89 -10.96
C PRO A 240 15.55 -8.61 -10.51
N THR A 241 15.21 -8.94 -9.27
CA THR A 241 13.94 -8.53 -8.62
C THR A 241 14.02 -7.11 -8.05
N HIS A 242 12.88 -6.52 -7.70
CA HIS A 242 12.87 -5.23 -6.99
C HIS A 242 13.61 -5.30 -5.64
N ALA A 243 13.55 -6.45 -4.95
CA ALA A 243 14.27 -6.69 -3.70
C ALA A 243 15.78 -6.77 -3.88
N ALA A 244 16.27 -7.49 -4.90
CA ALA A 244 17.69 -7.52 -5.23
C ALA A 244 18.25 -6.11 -5.49
N VAL A 245 17.52 -5.30 -6.28
CA VAL A 245 17.96 -3.93 -6.59
C VAL A 245 17.94 -3.03 -5.34
N ALA A 246 17.05 -3.29 -4.38
CA ALA A 246 17.03 -2.62 -3.08
C ALA A 246 18.12 -3.11 -2.11
N GLY A 247 18.96 -4.07 -2.52
CA GLY A 247 20.01 -4.64 -1.69
C GLY A 247 19.51 -5.57 -0.59
N VAL A 248 18.34 -6.21 -0.78
CA VAL A 248 17.88 -7.23 0.17
C VAL A 248 18.55 -8.57 -0.14
N ASP A 249 19.07 -9.26 0.88
CA ASP A 249 19.65 -10.59 0.74
C ASP A 249 18.62 -11.63 0.24
N GLU A 250 18.69 -11.97 -1.05
CA GLU A 250 17.77 -12.89 -1.71
C GLU A 250 17.89 -14.32 -1.14
N THR A 251 19.07 -14.76 -0.67
CA THR A 251 19.25 -16.13 -0.16
C THR A 251 18.51 -16.38 1.15
N TRP A 252 18.36 -15.33 1.96
CA TRP A 252 17.56 -15.34 3.17
C TRP A 252 16.06 -15.24 2.84
N ILE A 253 15.70 -14.41 1.86
CA ILE A 253 14.32 -14.25 1.40
C ILE A 253 13.77 -15.54 0.81
N ASP A 254 14.52 -16.27 -0.01
CA ASP A 254 14.02 -17.50 -0.65
C ASP A 254 13.56 -18.53 0.38
N ARG A 255 14.35 -18.74 1.43
CA ARG A 255 13.97 -19.58 2.58
C ARG A 255 12.70 -19.08 3.27
N SER A 256 12.57 -17.77 3.42
CA SER A 256 11.38 -17.15 4.02
C SER A 256 10.14 -17.26 3.13
N LEU A 257 10.30 -17.15 1.82
CA LEU A 257 9.23 -17.29 0.82
C LEU A 257 8.74 -18.73 0.70
N GLU A 258 9.63 -19.72 0.78
CA GLU A 258 9.24 -21.13 0.91
C GLU A 258 8.40 -21.37 2.17
N GLY A 259 8.75 -20.67 3.26
CA GLY A 259 8.05 -20.71 4.53
C GLY A 259 6.61 -20.17 4.49
N VAL A 260 6.29 -19.23 3.58
CA VAL A 260 4.97 -18.56 3.48
C VAL A 260 3.82 -19.56 3.39
N PHE A 261 4.02 -20.67 2.66
CA PHE A 261 3.00 -21.68 2.45
C PHE A 261 3.07 -22.86 3.43
N ARG A 262 4.17 -22.98 4.19
CA ARG A 262 4.43 -24.10 5.10
C ARG A 262 4.13 -23.76 6.56
N TRP A 263 4.57 -22.58 7.00
CA TRP A 263 4.52 -22.16 8.41
C TRP A 263 3.51 -21.05 8.62
N ARG A 264 3.11 -20.82 9.88
CA ARG A 264 2.24 -19.70 10.26
C ARG A 264 3.07 -18.57 10.88
N ALA A 265 2.96 -17.36 10.34
CA ALA A 265 3.43 -16.16 11.02
C ALA A 265 2.52 -15.79 12.20
N PHE A 266 3.13 -15.29 13.27
CA PHE A 266 2.46 -14.84 14.48
C PHE A 266 2.62 -13.33 14.65
N LEU A 267 1.58 -12.68 15.16
CA LEU A 267 1.62 -11.23 15.34
C LEU A 267 2.67 -10.85 16.38
N SER A 268 2.73 -11.61 17.47
CA SER A 268 3.69 -11.46 18.56
C SER A 268 5.17 -11.58 18.14
N ARG A 269 5.44 -12.18 16.97
CA ARG A 269 6.79 -12.40 16.43
C ARG A 269 7.08 -11.55 15.19
N SER A 270 6.17 -10.66 14.80
CA SER A 270 6.30 -9.83 13.60
C SER A 270 6.33 -8.36 14.01
N ALA A 271 7.44 -7.67 13.79
CA ALA A 271 7.56 -6.22 13.98
C ALA A 271 6.85 -5.46 12.84
N LEU A 272 5.52 -5.58 12.79
CA LEU A 272 4.71 -4.96 11.74
C LEU A 272 4.66 -3.44 11.91
N SER A 273 4.62 -2.72 10.78
CA SER A 273 4.25 -1.32 10.80
C SER A 273 2.81 -1.14 11.28
N ASP A 274 2.47 0.04 11.80
CA ASP A 274 1.09 0.36 12.21
C ASP A 274 0.09 0.08 11.07
N ALA A 275 0.45 0.44 9.83
CA ALA A 275 -0.40 0.21 8.66
C ALA A 275 -0.64 -1.28 8.38
N ASP A 276 0.40 -2.10 8.42
CA ASP A 276 0.28 -3.54 8.19
C ASP A 276 -0.47 -4.23 9.34
N GLN A 277 -0.27 -3.78 10.59
CA GLN A 277 -1.01 -4.26 11.74
C GLN A 277 -2.52 -3.98 11.63
N GLN A 278 -2.90 -2.81 11.10
CA GLN A 278 -4.31 -2.50 10.81
C GLN A 278 -4.93 -3.48 9.80
N VAL A 279 -4.17 -3.93 8.80
CA VAL A 279 -4.63 -4.94 7.83
C VAL A 279 -4.67 -6.33 8.46
N TRP A 280 -3.63 -6.71 9.21
CA TRP A 280 -3.52 -7.99 9.90
C TRP A 280 -4.70 -8.23 10.85
N LEU A 281 -5.02 -7.21 11.65
CA LEU A 281 -6.11 -7.22 12.63
C LEU A 281 -7.46 -6.83 12.04
N ARG A 282 -7.53 -6.61 10.72
CA ARG A 282 -8.74 -6.22 9.99
C ARG A 282 -9.45 -4.99 10.58
N ARG A 283 -8.68 -4.00 11.01
CA ARG A 283 -9.16 -2.77 11.68
C ARG A 283 -9.52 -1.65 10.71
N LEU A 284 -9.20 -1.78 9.42
CA LEU A 284 -9.55 -0.77 8.42
C LEU A 284 -11.07 -0.69 8.22
N VAL A 285 -11.61 0.52 8.36
CA VAL A 285 -13.04 0.79 8.26
C VAL A 285 -13.50 0.71 6.80
N THR A 286 -14.52 -0.11 6.55
CA THR A 286 -15.25 -0.10 5.27
C THR A 286 -16.42 0.87 5.36
N PRO A 287 -16.52 1.89 4.48
CA PRO A 287 -17.63 2.84 4.51
C PRO A 287 -19.00 2.17 4.52
N LEU A 288 -19.93 2.71 5.31
CA LEU A 288 -21.30 2.20 5.53
C LEU A 288 -21.41 0.84 6.25
N LYS A 289 -20.29 0.17 6.55
CA LYS A 289 -20.32 -1.08 7.31
C LYS A 289 -20.54 -0.78 8.79
N ARG A 290 -21.58 -1.38 9.39
CA ARG A 290 -21.97 -1.15 10.79
C ARG A 290 -21.26 -2.04 11.81
N LYS A 291 -20.85 -3.24 11.39
CA LYS A 291 -20.20 -4.22 12.27
C LYS A 291 -18.70 -4.28 11.97
N PRO A 292 -17.85 -4.51 13.00
CA PRO A 292 -16.44 -4.80 12.79
C PRO A 292 -16.23 -5.96 11.81
N GLU A 293 -15.04 -6.03 11.24
CA GLU A 293 -14.62 -7.22 10.51
C GLU A 293 -14.49 -8.40 11.48
N TYR A 294 -14.91 -9.59 11.03
CA TYR A 294 -14.60 -10.81 11.76
C TYR A 294 -13.08 -11.00 11.79
N LEU A 295 -12.52 -11.18 12.98
CA LEU A 295 -11.12 -11.50 13.20
C LEU A 295 -11.05 -12.89 13.83
N PRO A 296 -10.42 -13.88 13.18
CA PRO A 296 -10.29 -15.20 13.77
C PRO A 296 -9.31 -15.18 14.95
N ASN A 297 -9.61 -15.94 16.02
CA ASN A 297 -8.80 -15.96 17.26
C ASN A 297 -7.31 -16.21 17.02
N PHE A 298 -6.95 -17.07 16.05
CA PHE A 298 -5.55 -17.35 15.74
C PHE A 298 -4.77 -16.14 15.22
N ALA A 299 -5.43 -15.09 14.76
CA ALA A 299 -4.78 -13.87 14.27
C ALA A 299 -4.26 -12.97 15.40
N LEU A 300 -4.71 -13.22 16.64
CA LEU A 300 -4.27 -12.53 17.86
C LEU A 300 -3.08 -13.21 18.54
N ALA A 301 -2.76 -14.44 18.14
CA ALA A 301 -1.62 -15.21 18.65
C ALA A 301 -0.27 -14.68 18.10
#